data_AF-A0A7C7U449-F1
#
_entry.id   AF-A0A7C7U449-F1
#
_cell.length_a   1.000
_cell.length_b   1.000
_cell.length_c   1.000
_cell.angle_alpha   90.00
_cell.angle_beta   90.00
_cell.angle_gamma   90.00
#
_symmetry.space_group_name_H-M   'P 1'
#
loop_
_entity.id
_entity.type
_entity.pdbx_description
1 polymer ?
#
loop_
_entity_poly.entity_id
_entity_poly.type
_entity_poly.pdbx_seq_one_letter_code
_entity_poly.pdbx_strand_id
1 'polypeptide(L)'
;MSDGQGGTIGSTAFALTITPVNDAPSLGLSALPDATVGILYSAIITPTDPDPSDVLTLSLIAGPLWIQPPVDNGNGTWTLGGVPQLGDQGLQAVTLRVTDSGSPPMDEQLALPLTVISGGAAVPSLGFWLTCVLVTLLAAVGTRFATIRAGA
;
A
#
# COMPACT_ATOMS: atom_id res chain seq x y z
N MET A 1 34.05 -68.62 -25.68
CA MET A 1 34.28 -69.25 -24.37
C MET A 1 33.67 -68.33 -23.33
N SER A 2 32.77 -68.85 -22.49
CA SER A 2 32.26 -68.12 -21.32
C SER A 2 33.17 -68.42 -20.14
N ASP A 3 33.31 -67.50 -19.18
CA ASP A 3 34.10 -67.74 -17.96
C ASP A 3 33.41 -68.72 -16.99
N GLY A 4 32.13 -69.03 -17.23
CA GLY A 4 31.35 -70.01 -16.48
C GLY A 4 30.88 -69.54 -15.10
N GLN A 5 31.18 -68.29 -14.70
CA GLN A 5 31.03 -67.85 -13.31
C GLN A 5 29.67 -67.23 -12.95
N GLY A 6 28.71 -67.21 -13.88
CA GLY A 6 27.28 -67.03 -13.58
C GLY A 6 26.91 -65.78 -12.76
N GLY A 7 27.73 -64.73 -12.83
CA GLY A 7 27.63 -63.58 -11.95
C GLY A 7 26.37 -62.77 -12.20
N THR A 8 25.37 -62.91 -11.32
CA THR A 8 24.21 -62.02 -11.28
C THR A 8 24.69 -60.60 -11.00
N ILE A 9 24.51 -59.68 -11.96
CA ILE A 9 24.66 -58.24 -11.69
C ILE A 9 23.49 -57.84 -10.79
N GLY A 10 23.73 -57.88 -9.47
CA GLY A 10 22.77 -57.43 -8.48
C GLY A 10 22.58 -55.92 -8.59
N SER A 11 21.41 -55.50 -9.08
CA SER A 11 21.00 -54.09 -8.99
C SER A 11 20.71 -53.75 -7.54
N THR A 12 21.62 -53.04 -6.90
CA THR A 12 21.43 -52.50 -5.55
C THR A 12 20.78 -51.11 -5.66
N ALA A 13 19.50 -51.02 -5.33
CA ALA A 13 18.82 -49.74 -5.22
C ALA A 13 19.23 -49.04 -3.92
N PHE A 14 19.90 -47.89 -4.04
CA PHE A 14 20.15 -46.99 -2.91
C PHE A 14 18.98 -46.02 -2.78
N ALA A 15 18.33 -46.00 -1.61
CA ALA A 15 17.31 -45.00 -1.29
C ALA A 15 17.99 -43.77 -0.67
N LEU A 16 18.04 -42.66 -1.42
CA LEU A 16 18.39 -41.35 -0.89
C LEU A 16 17.11 -40.64 -0.45
N THR A 17 16.93 -40.45 0.86
CA THR A 17 15.86 -39.61 1.39
C THR A 17 16.35 -38.17 1.44
N ILE A 18 15.67 -37.28 0.74
CA ILE A 18 15.85 -35.83 0.86
C ILE A 18 14.73 -35.30 1.77
N THR A 19 15.10 -34.69 2.89
CA THR A 19 14.17 -33.95 3.75
C THR A 19 14.23 -32.48 3.35
N PRO A 20 13.13 -31.85 2.90
CA PRO A 20 13.10 -30.41 2.70
C PRO A 20 13.35 -29.68 4.02
N VAL A 21 13.92 -28.49 3.92
CA VAL A 21 14.20 -27.56 5.02
C VAL A 21 13.58 -26.24 4.61
N ASN A 22 12.97 -25.54 5.57
CA ASN A 22 12.34 -24.25 5.32
C ASN A 22 13.34 -23.23 4.75
N ASP A 23 13.04 -22.65 3.61
CA ASP A 23 13.72 -21.47 3.07
C ASP A 23 13.05 -20.17 3.59
N ALA A 24 13.63 -19.01 3.32
CA ALA A 24 13.07 -17.73 3.80
C ALA A 24 12.23 -17.01 2.73
N PRO A 25 11.15 -16.30 3.12
CA PRO A 25 10.33 -15.54 2.20
C PRO A 25 11.08 -14.30 1.67
N SER A 26 10.60 -13.74 0.55
CA SER A 26 11.05 -12.43 0.07
C SER A 26 9.91 -11.51 -0.34
N LEU A 27 10.09 -10.21 -0.07
CA LEU A 27 9.24 -9.11 -0.50
C LEU A 27 9.40 -8.78 -2.00
N GLY A 28 10.55 -9.08 -2.61
CA GLY A 28 10.83 -8.80 -4.02
C GLY A 28 10.86 -7.31 -4.41
N LEU A 29 10.98 -6.39 -3.44
CA LEU A 29 10.91 -4.94 -3.63
C LEU A 29 12.23 -4.22 -3.34
N SER A 30 12.45 -3.08 -4.00
CA SER A 30 13.56 -2.16 -3.72
C SER A 30 13.09 -0.72 -3.40
N ALA A 31 11.86 -0.38 -3.77
CA ALA A 31 11.17 0.87 -3.48
C ALA A 31 9.66 0.63 -3.52
N LEU A 32 8.88 1.57 -2.97
CA LEU A 32 7.44 1.66 -3.16
C LEU A 32 7.09 2.67 -4.28
N PRO A 33 5.96 2.50 -5.00
CA PRO A 33 5.48 3.50 -5.95
C PRO A 33 5.23 4.85 -5.27
N ASP A 34 5.47 5.97 -5.96
CA ASP A 34 5.24 7.30 -5.39
C ASP A 34 3.77 7.53 -5.00
N ALA A 35 3.55 8.20 -3.87
CA ALA A 35 2.24 8.61 -3.38
C ALA A 35 1.97 10.10 -3.68
N THR A 36 0.71 10.49 -3.79
CA THR A 36 0.31 11.88 -4.09
C THR A 36 -0.52 12.48 -2.98
N VAL A 37 -0.16 13.68 -2.49
CA VAL A 37 -0.90 14.38 -1.42
C VAL A 37 -2.39 14.48 -1.71
N GLY A 38 -3.22 14.08 -0.74
CA GLY A 38 -4.68 14.12 -0.82
C GLY A 38 -5.32 13.04 -1.70
N ILE A 39 -4.52 12.17 -2.33
CA ILE A 39 -5.00 11.03 -3.12
C ILE A 39 -4.84 9.75 -2.32
N LEU A 40 -5.77 8.80 -2.49
CA LEU A 40 -5.64 7.48 -1.90
C LEU A 40 -4.43 6.75 -2.53
N TYR A 41 -3.41 6.52 -1.72
CA TYR A 41 -2.33 5.60 -2.03
C TYR A 41 -2.82 4.17 -1.86
N SER A 42 -2.49 3.33 -2.85
CA SER A 42 -2.76 1.90 -2.83
C SER A 42 -1.69 1.18 -3.65
N ALA A 43 -0.91 0.32 -3.00
CA ALA A 43 0.10 -0.52 -3.61
C ALA A 43 -0.20 -1.99 -3.30
N ILE A 44 -0.15 -2.82 -4.34
CA ILE A 44 -0.25 -4.27 -4.21
C ILE A 44 1.16 -4.82 -3.99
N ILE A 45 1.33 -5.57 -2.91
CA ILE A 45 2.58 -6.23 -2.52
C ILE A 45 2.38 -7.74 -2.73
N THR A 46 3.30 -8.38 -3.45
CA THR A 46 3.26 -9.81 -3.78
C THR A 46 4.57 -10.45 -3.35
N PRO A 47 4.74 -10.78 -2.04
CA PRO A 47 5.88 -11.54 -1.59
C PRO A 47 5.82 -12.98 -2.13
N THR A 48 6.96 -13.66 -2.13
CA THR A 48 7.11 -15.02 -2.62
C THR A 48 7.92 -15.86 -1.64
N ASP A 49 7.68 -17.16 -1.63
CA ASP A 49 8.44 -18.14 -0.86
C ASP A 49 8.89 -19.30 -1.78
N PRO A 50 10.10 -19.86 -1.61
CA PRO A 50 10.48 -21.11 -2.26
C PRO A 50 9.62 -22.31 -1.84
N ASP A 51 9.08 -22.32 -0.62
CA ASP A 51 8.23 -23.38 -0.07
C ASP A 51 6.72 -23.08 -0.32
N PRO A 52 6.07 -23.74 -1.30
CA PRO A 52 4.70 -23.40 -1.71
C PRO A 52 3.61 -23.89 -0.73
N SER A 53 4.00 -24.58 0.35
CA SER A 53 3.11 -24.94 1.45
C SER A 53 2.82 -23.79 2.39
N ASP A 54 3.62 -22.73 2.34
CA ASP A 54 3.77 -21.82 3.47
C ASP A 54 2.88 -20.59 3.37
N VAL A 55 2.31 -20.23 4.53
CA VAL A 55 1.39 -19.11 4.67
C VAL A 55 2.17 -17.88 5.08
N LEU A 56 2.39 -17.00 4.11
CA LEU A 56 3.07 -15.73 4.35
C LEU A 56 2.19 -14.75 5.13
N THR A 57 2.80 -14.06 6.09
CA THR A 57 2.18 -12.97 6.85
C THR A 57 2.97 -11.68 6.63
N LEU A 58 2.36 -10.69 5.96
CA LEU A 58 2.95 -9.36 5.77
C LEU A 58 2.53 -8.40 6.90
N SER A 59 3.48 -7.61 7.40
CA SER A 59 3.26 -6.63 8.47
C SER A 59 3.99 -5.31 8.23
N LEU A 60 3.42 -4.23 8.76
CA LEU A 60 4.05 -2.90 8.83
C LEU A 60 4.79 -2.78 10.16
N ILE A 61 6.13 -2.69 10.10
CA ILE A 61 6.99 -2.57 11.29
C ILE A 61 7.17 -1.11 11.69
N ALA A 62 7.37 -0.23 10.71
CA ALA A 62 7.49 1.21 10.91
C ALA A 62 7.12 1.95 9.62
N GLY A 63 6.61 3.17 9.73
CA GLY A 63 6.32 4.00 8.58
C GLY A 63 5.69 5.34 8.94
N PRO A 64 5.34 6.13 7.92
CA PRO A 64 4.57 7.38 8.09
C PRO A 64 3.19 7.10 8.70
N LEU A 65 2.69 8.01 9.54
CA LEU A 65 1.39 7.84 10.23
C LEU A 65 0.18 7.70 9.27
N TRP A 66 0.32 8.16 8.04
CA TRP A 66 -0.73 8.07 7.02
C TRP A 66 -0.80 6.68 6.35
N ILE A 67 0.28 5.88 6.39
CA ILE A 67 0.30 4.49 5.93
C ILE A 67 -0.40 3.61 6.98
N GLN A 68 -1.34 2.77 6.53
CA GLN A 68 -2.02 1.78 7.36
C GLN A 68 -1.31 0.41 7.27
N PRO A 69 -1.51 -0.49 8.26
CA PRO A 69 -1.06 -1.87 8.14
C PRO A 69 -1.58 -2.54 6.85
N PRO A 70 -0.77 -3.40 6.19
CA PRO A 70 -1.18 -4.07 4.97
C PRO A 70 -2.37 -5.01 5.23
N VAL A 71 -3.31 -5.04 4.29
CA VAL A 71 -4.49 -5.92 4.32
C VAL A 71 -4.23 -7.11 3.40
N ASP A 72 -4.37 -8.33 3.93
CA ASP A 72 -4.34 -9.56 3.12
C ASP A 72 -5.56 -9.63 2.21
N ASN A 73 -5.33 -9.84 0.91
CA ASN A 73 -6.38 -9.99 -0.10
C ASN A 73 -6.86 -11.46 -0.25
N GLY A 74 -6.26 -12.42 0.47
CA GLY A 74 -6.63 -13.83 0.47
C GLY A 74 -6.18 -14.61 -0.77
N ASN A 75 -5.23 -14.06 -1.53
CA ASN A 75 -4.77 -14.61 -2.82
C ASN A 75 -3.24 -14.54 -3.00
N GLY A 76 -2.47 -14.45 -1.91
CA GLY A 76 -1.02 -14.24 -1.94
C GLY A 76 -0.60 -12.82 -2.31
N THR A 77 -1.51 -11.84 -2.17
CA THR A 77 -1.20 -10.41 -2.33
C THR A 77 -1.74 -9.61 -1.15
N TRP A 78 -1.07 -8.51 -0.83
CA TRP A 78 -1.46 -7.59 0.24
C TRP A 78 -1.65 -6.18 -0.32
N THR A 79 -2.63 -5.46 0.20
CA THR A 79 -2.86 -4.05 -0.13
C THR A 79 -2.26 -3.17 0.96
N LEU A 80 -1.20 -2.43 0.63
CA LEU A 80 -0.66 -1.34 1.46
C LEU A 80 -1.29 -0.02 1.03
N GLY A 81 -1.87 0.75 1.95
CA GLY A 81 -2.63 1.95 1.59
C GLY A 81 -2.62 3.05 2.65
N GLY A 82 -3.11 4.23 2.25
CA GLY A 82 -3.14 5.42 3.09
C GLY A 82 -3.48 6.69 2.31
N VAL A 83 -3.59 7.84 2.99
CA VAL A 83 -3.80 9.15 2.34
C VAL A 83 -2.79 10.15 2.90
N PRO A 84 -1.69 10.46 2.18
CA PRO A 84 -0.72 11.45 2.63
C PRO A 84 -1.30 12.86 2.64
N GLN A 85 -0.92 13.66 3.62
CA GLN A 85 -1.32 15.05 3.78
C GLN A 85 -0.24 16.01 3.27
N LEU A 86 -0.53 17.31 3.26
CA LEU A 86 0.41 18.34 2.80
C LEU A 86 1.71 18.40 3.64
N GLY A 87 1.69 17.88 4.88
CA GLY A 87 2.88 17.75 5.72
C GLY A 87 3.78 16.55 5.38
N ASP A 88 3.31 15.60 4.58
CA ASP A 88 3.99 14.33 4.32
C ASP A 88 4.90 14.35 3.08
N GLN A 89 5.12 15.51 2.47
CA GLN A 89 5.84 15.62 1.19
C GLN A 89 7.33 15.25 1.29
N GLY A 90 7.86 14.65 0.22
CA GLY A 90 9.27 14.28 0.08
C GLY A 90 9.54 12.79 0.24
N LEU A 91 10.81 12.44 0.46
CA LEU A 91 11.25 11.06 0.61
C LEU A 91 10.95 10.55 2.03
N GLN A 92 10.24 9.43 2.11
CA GLN A 92 9.87 8.72 3.33
C GLN A 92 10.36 7.26 3.26
N ALA A 93 10.34 6.56 4.39
CA ALA A 93 10.70 5.14 4.47
C ALA A 93 9.57 4.34 5.13
N VAL A 94 9.22 3.21 4.51
CA VAL A 94 8.25 2.24 5.04
C VAL A 94 8.98 0.93 5.29
N THR A 95 8.97 0.45 6.53
CA THR A 95 9.58 -0.83 6.90
C THR A 95 8.51 -1.91 6.93
N LEU A 96 8.58 -2.85 5.99
CA LEU A 96 7.72 -4.02 5.93
C LEU A 96 8.49 -5.26 6.39
N ARG A 97 7.78 -6.23 6.95
CA ARG A 97 8.29 -7.59 7.23
C ARG A 97 7.31 -8.61 6.67
N VAL A 98 7.84 -9.60 5.95
CA VAL A 98 7.12 -10.84 5.60
C VAL A 98 7.72 -11.99 6.41
N THR A 99 6.86 -12.83 6.98
CA THR A 99 7.23 -14.02 7.77
C THR A 99 6.47 -15.22 7.23
N ASP A 100 7.14 -16.37 7.12
CA ASP A 100 6.53 -17.63 6.67
C ASP A 100 5.79 -18.37 7.81
N SER A 101 5.25 -19.55 7.50
CA SER A 101 4.64 -20.47 8.48
C SER A 101 5.57 -21.63 8.88
N GLY A 102 6.86 -21.46 8.58
CA GLY A 102 7.87 -22.50 8.57
C GLY A 102 8.24 -23.07 9.92
N SER A 103 9.12 -24.07 9.89
CA SER A 103 9.69 -24.66 11.11
C SER A 103 11.20 -24.90 10.96
N PRO A 104 12.05 -24.03 11.55
CA PRO A 104 11.69 -22.78 12.25
C PRO A 104 11.14 -21.73 11.28
N PRO A 105 10.28 -20.80 11.74
CA PRO A 105 9.79 -19.73 10.88
C PRO A 105 10.91 -18.74 10.56
N MET A 106 10.93 -18.22 9.33
CA MET A 106 11.89 -17.21 8.86
C MET A 106 11.20 -15.92 8.39
N ASP A 107 11.96 -14.84 8.29
CA ASP A 107 11.44 -13.54 7.87
C ASP A 107 12.43 -12.71 7.02
N GLU A 108 11.89 -11.93 6.08
CA GLU A 108 12.58 -10.79 5.47
C GLU A 108 11.94 -9.49 5.98
N GLN A 109 12.79 -8.56 6.44
CA GLN A 109 12.38 -7.19 6.78
C GLN A 109 13.19 -6.18 5.98
N LEU A 110 12.50 -5.27 5.27
CA LEU A 110 13.13 -4.27 4.42
C LEU A 110 12.53 -2.86 4.64
N ALA A 111 13.42 -1.87 4.69
CA ALA A 111 13.06 -0.44 4.70
C ALA A 111 13.01 0.07 3.26
N LEU A 112 11.80 0.24 2.74
CA LEU A 112 11.53 0.66 1.36
C LEU A 112 11.38 2.19 1.27
N PRO A 113 12.11 2.88 0.37
CA PRO A 113 11.88 4.28 0.08
C PRO A 113 10.54 4.51 -0.64
N LEU A 114 9.91 5.64 -0.35
CA LEU A 114 8.62 6.07 -0.88
C LEU A 114 8.63 7.60 -1.06
N THR A 115 8.38 8.13 -2.25
CA THR A 115 8.26 9.58 -2.45
C THR A 115 6.81 10.03 -2.36
N VAL A 116 6.54 11.07 -1.59
CA VAL A 116 5.23 11.76 -1.58
C VAL A 116 5.34 13.05 -2.39
N ILE A 117 4.65 13.10 -3.53
CA ILE A 117 4.61 14.25 -4.44
C ILE A 117 3.39 15.14 -4.19
N SER A 118 3.51 16.43 -4.54
CA SER A 118 2.37 17.35 -4.56
C SER A 118 1.29 16.82 -5.49
N GLY A 119 0.04 16.71 -5.02
CA GLY A 119 -1.10 16.71 -5.92
C GLY A 119 -1.05 17.99 -6.76
N GLY A 120 -1.05 17.86 -8.09
CA GLY A 120 -1.21 19.00 -8.97
C GLY A 120 -2.46 19.77 -8.54
N ALA A 121 -2.34 21.08 -8.33
CA ALA A 121 -3.40 21.88 -7.74
C ALA A 121 -4.72 21.58 -8.46
N ALA A 122 -5.73 21.15 -7.71
CA ALA A 122 -7.09 21.07 -8.21
C ALA A 122 -7.53 22.52 -8.48
N VAL A 123 -7.21 23.02 -9.68
CA VAL A 123 -7.62 24.35 -10.12
C VAL A 123 -9.14 24.33 -10.13
N PRO A 124 -9.83 25.07 -9.25
CA PRO A 124 -11.27 25.22 -9.39
C PRO A 124 -11.48 25.99 -10.68
N SER A 125 -11.82 25.30 -11.76
CA SER A 125 -12.05 25.93 -13.05
C SER A 125 -13.14 26.98 -12.88
N LEU A 126 -12.96 28.15 -13.53
CA LEU A 126 -13.72 29.37 -13.22
C LEU A 126 -15.21 29.36 -13.64
N GLY A 127 -15.81 28.17 -13.78
CA GLY A 127 -17.27 28.00 -13.85
C GLY A 127 -17.98 28.13 -12.49
N PHE A 128 -17.27 28.02 -11.36
CA PHE A 128 -17.88 28.06 -10.01
C PHE A 128 -17.83 29.42 -9.30
N TRP A 129 -17.41 30.49 -9.98
CA TRP A 129 -17.27 31.84 -9.40
C TRP A 129 -18.44 32.80 -9.72
N LEU A 130 -19.45 32.38 -10.49
CA LEU A 130 -20.53 33.29 -10.95
C LEU A 130 -21.75 33.40 -10.01
N THR A 131 -21.68 32.90 -8.78
CA THR A 131 -22.74 33.09 -7.76
C THR A 131 -22.25 33.68 -6.43
N CYS A 132 -20.94 33.96 -6.28
CA CYS A 132 -20.43 34.73 -5.16
C CYS A 132 -20.19 36.20 -5.55
N VAL A 133 -20.95 37.10 -4.91
CA VAL A 133 -20.83 38.58 -4.94
C VAL A 133 -21.45 39.31 -6.14
N LEU A 134 -22.79 39.32 -6.18
CA LEU A 134 -23.63 40.51 -6.39
C LEU A 134 -25.00 40.17 -5.77
N VAL A 135 -25.46 40.72 -4.63
CA VAL A 135 -25.57 42.14 -4.25
C VAL A 135 -25.42 42.30 -2.72
N THR A 136 -24.57 43.23 -2.28
CA THR A 136 -24.66 43.82 -0.92
C THR A 136 -24.30 45.31 -0.93
N LEU A 137 -25.20 46.17 -1.43
CA LEU A 137 -25.25 47.58 -1.00
C LEU A 137 -26.60 48.26 -1.31
N LEU A 138 -27.49 48.39 -0.33
CA LEU A 138 -28.00 49.70 0.14
C LEU A 138 -28.88 49.56 1.41
N ALA A 139 -28.61 50.40 2.42
CA ALA A 139 -29.43 50.77 3.59
C ALA A 139 -30.21 49.65 4.35
N ALA A 140 -29.80 49.24 5.55
CA ALA A 140 -29.80 50.00 6.82
C ALA A 140 -31.21 50.30 7.40
N VAL A 141 -31.53 49.59 8.48
CA VAL A 141 -32.43 49.88 9.62
C VAL A 141 -33.27 51.17 9.57
N GLY A 142 -34.60 51.04 9.70
CA GLY A 142 -35.50 52.16 9.98
C GLY A 142 -36.95 51.76 10.30
N THR A 143 -37.37 51.87 11.57
CA THR A 143 -38.74 51.57 12.04
C THR A 143 -39.74 52.70 11.83
N ARG A 144 -40.97 52.34 11.40
CA ARG A 144 -42.30 52.87 11.79
C ARG A 144 -42.47 54.39 12.12
N PHE A 145 -43.32 55.11 11.35
CA PHE A 145 -44.52 55.91 11.77
C PHE A 145 -44.86 57.16 10.90
N ALA A 146 -46.16 57.31 10.58
CA ALA A 146 -46.99 58.54 10.52
C ALA A 146 -46.87 59.67 9.42
N THR A 147 -47.98 59.83 8.67
CA THR A 147 -48.79 61.08 8.46
C THR A 147 -48.50 62.12 7.32
N ILE A 148 -49.37 62.07 6.29
CA ILE A 148 -50.16 63.13 5.58
C ILE A 148 -49.53 64.50 5.20
N ARG A 149 -49.43 64.79 3.88
CA ARG A 149 -49.83 66.03 3.12
C ARG A 149 -49.36 65.96 1.64
N ALA A 150 -49.76 66.80 0.67
CA ALA A 150 -51.09 67.34 0.25
C ALA A 150 -50.96 68.19 -1.05
N GLY A 151 -51.97 68.20 -1.94
CA GLY A 151 -52.04 68.99 -3.19
C GLY A 151 -51.47 68.26 -4.44
N ALA A 152 -51.94 68.50 -5.66
CA ALA A 152 -52.88 69.52 -6.17
C ALA A 152 -54.06 68.90 -6.95
#